data_AF-A0A3D2SZL4-F1
#
_entry.id   AF-A0A3D2SZL4-F1
#
_cell.length_a   1.000
_cell.length_b   1.000
_cell.length_c   1.000
_cell.angle_alpha   90.00
_cell.angle_beta   90.00
_cell.angle_gamma   90.00
#
_symmetry.space_group_name_H-M   'P 1'
#
loop_
_entity.id
_entity.type
_entity.pdbx_description
1 polymer ?
#
loop_
_entity_poly.entity_id
_entity_poly.type
_entity_poly.pdbx_seq_one_letter_code
_entity_poly.pdbx_strand_id
1 'polypeptide(L)'
;EQGGACYCDGGNAFLTLSAGYLGSLLWGGLIFSVARMKRVNTGWINSLIGVAVIVLSLMYIRSDFGLVFGLVFGATLFFAAQKTGPAMNRGVLFVLGLTSALYAILDIKGDVLDRPEALSDARMLADLTGIPALVWGIAWISIAIIYSLWLLYGAYEEA
;
A
#
# COMPACT_ATOMS: atom_id res chain seq x y z
N GLU A 1 -4.35 19.06 -6.44
CA GLU A 1 -4.53 18.58 -5.06
C GLU A 1 -4.74 17.07 -5.12
N GLN A 2 -3.88 16.27 -4.48
CA GLN A 2 -3.91 14.80 -4.58
C GLN A 2 -4.32 14.11 -3.25
N GLY A 3 -4.57 14.88 -2.19
CA GLY A 3 -4.92 14.35 -0.87
C GLY A 3 -6.43 14.34 -0.63
N GLY A 4 -6.91 13.31 0.05
CA GLY A 4 -8.25 13.25 0.65
C GLY A 4 -8.18 13.45 2.17
N ALA A 5 -9.31 13.67 2.81
CA ALA A 5 -9.41 13.75 4.27
C ALA A 5 -10.28 12.61 4.81
N CYS A 6 -9.82 11.96 5.87
CA CYS A 6 -10.60 10.97 6.61
C CYS A 6 -11.08 11.59 7.92
N TYR A 7 -12.40 11.70 8.09
CA TYR A 7 -13.01 12.19 9.32
C TYR A 7 -13.50 10.99 10.14
N CYS A 8 -12.87 10.78 11.30
CA CYS A 8 -13.16 9.68 12.21
C CYS A 8 -13.77 10.21 13.52
N ASP A 9 -14.85 9.59 13.99
CA ASP A 9 -15.44 9.88 15.30
C ASP A 9 -14.75 9.03 16.38
N GLY A 10 -13.82 9.63 17.11
CA GLY A 10 -13.07 8.99 18.20
C GLY A 10 -11.97 8.01 17.75
N GLY A 11 -11.50 7.19 18.69
CA GLY A 11 -10.39 6.23 18.49
C GLY A 11 -9.01 6.78 18.86
N ASN A 12 -7.96 6.01 18.53
CA ASN A 12 -6.57 6.43 18.78
C ASN A 12 -6.00 7.13 17.54
N ALA A 13 -5.96 8.47 17.59
CA ALA A 13 -5.46 9.30 16.50
C ALA A 13 -4.03 8.94 16.07
N PHE A 14 -3.18 8.49 17.00
CA PHE A 14 -1.82 8.08 16.66
C PHE A 14 -1.80 6.89 15.69
N LEU A 15 -2.64 5.89 15.95
CA LEU A 15 -2.76 4.71 15.09
C LEU A 15 -3.41 5.08 13.75
N THR A 16 -4.45 5.91 13.75
CA THR A 16 -5.14 6.34 12.53
C THR A 16 -4.21 7.10 11.59
N LEU A 17 -3.44 8.06 12.11
CA LEU A 17 -2.51 8.86 11.32
C LEU A 17 -1.31 8.04 10.83
N SER A 18 -0.89 7.03 11.60
CA SER A 18 0.19 6.13 11.16
C SER A 18 -0.29 5.06 10.15
N ALA A 19 -1.59 4.77 10.14
CA ALA A 19 -2.16 3.65 9.36
C ALA A 19 -2.07 3.85 7.85
N GLY A 20 -2.00 5.09 7.36
CA GLY A 20 -1.82 5.37 5.93
C GLY A 20 -0.52 4.76 5.41
N TYR A 21 0.61 5.34 5.82
CA TYR A 21 1.94 4.92 5.35
C TYR A 21 2.35 3.53 5.85
N LEU A 22 2.15 3.23 7.13
CA LEU A 22 2.57 1.93 7.67
C LEU A 22 1.62 0.81 7.25
N GLY A 23 0.34 1.12 7.00
CA GLY A 23 -0.63 0.14 6.51
C GLY A 23 -0.34 -0.27 5.08
N SER A 24 -0.02 0.67 4.18
CA SER A 24 0.35 0.34 2.79
C SER A 24 1.66 -0.47 2.73
N LEU A 25 2.63 -0.15 3.60
CA LEU A 25 3.85 -0.92 3.79
C LEU A 25 3.55 -2.36 4.24
N LEU A 26 2.70 -2.52 5.27
CA LEU A 26 2.31 -3.82 5.81
C LEU A 26 1.56 -4.66 4.76
N TRP A 27 0.57 -4.10 4.09
CA TRP A 27 -0.18 -4.79 3.03
C TRP A 27 0.73 -5.19 1.87
N GLY A 28 1.63 -4.30 1.45
CA GLY A 28 2.63 -4.59 0.43
C GLY A 28 3.50 -5.79 0.82
N GLY A 29 4.00 -5.81 2.06
CA GLY A 29 4.79 -6.92 2.58
C GLY A 29 4.03 -8.22 2.74
N LEU A 30 2.76 -8.18 3.14
CA LEU A 30 1.90 -9.36 3.21
C LEU A 30 1.68 -9.97 1.83
N ILE A 31 1.33 -9.15 0.83
CA ILE A 31 1.13 -9.60 -0.55
C ILE A 31 2.43 -10.21 -1.10
N PHE A 32 3.57 -9.52 -0.88
CA PHE A 32 4.89 -10.00 -1.29
C PHE A 32 5.26 -11.33 -0.62
N SER A 33 4.98 -11.48 0.66
CA SER A 33 5.26 -12.71 1.42
C SER A 33 4.38 -13.88 0.95
N VAL A 34 3.10 -13.62 0.67
CA VAL A 34 2.19 -14.63 0.10
C VAL A 34 2.68 -15.09 -1.28
N ALA A 35 3.24 -14.20 -2.09
CA ALA A 35 3.81 -14.54 -3.38
C ALA A 35 4.95 -15.58 -3.25
N ARG A 36 5.75 -15.52 -2.18
CA ARG A 36 6.88 -16.45 -1.92
C ARG A 36 6.42 -17.84 -1.51
N MET A 37 5.24 -17.98 -0.91
CA MET A 37 4.77 -19.27 -0.40
C MET A 37 4.53 -20.28 -1.54
N LYS A 38 5.17 -21.45 -1.46
CA LYS A 38 5.02 -22.51 -2.48
C LYS A 38 3.65 -23.20 -2.46
N ARG A 39 2.94 -23.19 -1.33
CA ARG A 39 1.66 -23.89 -1.14
C ARG A 39 0.42 -23.05 -1.45
N VAL A 40 0.57 -21.76 -1.74
CA VAL A 40 -0.56 -20.86 -1.98
C VAL A 40 -0.91 -20.83 -3.46
N ASN A 41 -2.21 -20.92 -3.77
CA ASN A 41 -2.69 -20.69 -5.12
C ASN A 41 -2.66 -19.18 -5.42
N THR A 42 -1.59 -18.73 -6.06
CA THR A 42 -1.38 -17.32 -6.40
C THR A 42 -2.46 -16.76 -7.33
N GLY A 43 -3.09 -17.60 -8.15
CA GLY A 43 -4.23 -17.21 -8.99
C GLY A 43 -5.46 -16.86 -8.15
N TRP A 44 -5.76 -17.64 -7.12
CA TRP A 44 -6.87 -17.33 -6.20
C TRP A 44 -6.64 -16.00 -5.46
N ILE A 45 -5.42 -15.74 -5.00
CA ILE A 45 -5.08 -14.48 -4.31
C ILE A 45 -5.20 -13.29 -5.26
N ASN A 46 -4.67 -13.36 -6.48
CA ASN A 46 -4.84 -12.30 -7.47
C ASN A 46 -6.32 -12.05 -7.80
N SER A 47 -7.12 -13.12 -7.95
CA SER A 47 -8.57 -12.99 -8.14
C SER A 47 -9.24 -12.29 -6.96
N LEU A 48 -8.87 -12.63 -5.73
CA LEU A 48 -9.39 -11.98 -4.53
C LEU A 48 -9.04 -10.50 -4.49
N ILE A 49 -7.78 -10.14 -4.81
CA ILE A 49 -7.35 -8.75 -4.91
C ILE A 49 -8.14 -8.03 -6.01
N GLY A 50 -8.34 -8.64 -7.17
CA GLY A 50 -9.12 -8.06 -8.28
C GLY A 50 -10.57 -7.77 -7.88
N VAL A 51 -11.22 -8.71 -7.19
CA VAL A 51 -12.58 -8.53 -6.65
C VAL A 51 -12.59 -7.43 -5.58
N ALA A 52 -11.62 -7.40 -4.68
CA ALA A 52 -11.51 -6.36 -3.67
C ALA A 52 -11.36 -4.97 -4.31
N VAL A 53 -10.55 -4.83 -5.35
CA VAL A 53 -10.42 -3.57 -6.10
C VAL A 53 -11.75 -3.15 -6.71
N ILE A 54 -12.50 -4.08 -7.34
CA ILE A 54 -13.83 -3.78 -7.89
C ILE A 54 -14.78 -3.26 -6.81
N VAL A 55 -14.88 -3.99 -5.69
CA VAL A 55 -15.77 -3.65 -4.59
C VAL A 55 -15.40 -2.29 -3.99
N LEU A 56 -14.13 -2.07 -3.69
CA LEU A 56 -13.65 -0.80 -3.13
C LEU A 56 -13.86 0.37 -4.11
N SER A 57 -13.66 0.13 -5.41
CA SER A 57 -13.91 1.15 -6.44
C SER A 57 -15.37 1.55 -6.46
N LEU A 58 -16.30 0.59 -6.42
CA LEU A 58 -17.75 0.85 -6.39
C LEU A 58 -18.21 1.56 -5.11
N MET A 59 -17.59 1.25 -3.97
CA MET A 59 -17.98 1.82 -2.68
C MET A 59 -17.44 3.25 -2.47
N TYR A 60 -16.18 3.49 -2.85
CA TYR A 60 -15.44 4.68 -2.40
C TYR A 60 -15.05 5.63 -3.53
N ILE A 61 -14.85 5.16 -4.77
CA ILE A 61 -14.42 6.04 -5.86
C ILE A 61 -15.63 6.78 -6.43
N ARG A 62 -15.50 8.11 -6.52
CA ARG A 62 -16.55 9.00 -7.03
C ARG A 62 -16.23 9.68 -8.36
N SER A 63 -15.00 9.53 -8.86
CA SER A 63 -14.61 10.02 -10.17
C SER A 63 -14.88 8.98 -11.25
N ASP A 64 -15.44 9.40 -12.38
CA ASP A 64 -15.76 8.50 -13.49
C ASP A 64 -14.52 7.76 -13.99
N PHE A 65 -13.41 8.49 -14.16
CA PHE A 65 -12.13 7.91 -14.57
C PHE A 65 -11.63 6.86 -13.57
N GLY A 66 -11.59 7.20 -12.28
CA GLY A 66 -11.09 6.29 -11.25
C GLY A 66 -11.98 5.05 -11.13
N LEU A 67 -13.30 5.21 -11.26
CA LEU A 67 -14.24 4.11 -11.21
C LEU A 67 -14.04 3.16 -12.38
N VAL A 68 -14.01 3.68 -13.62
CA VAL A 68 -13.78 2.87 -14.82
C VAL A 68 -12.41 2.18 -14.75
N PHE A 69 -11.37 2.91 -14.38
CA PHE A 69 -10.02 2.34 -14.23
C PHE A 69 -10.00 1.21 -13.19
N GLY A 70 -10.57 1.44 -12.00
CA GLY A 70 -10.61 0.45 -10.93
C GLY A 70 -11.38 -0.81 -11.33
N LEU A 71 -12.53 -0.66 -12.00
CA LEU A 71 -13.32 -1.77 -12.52
C LEU A 71 -12.55 -2.57 -13.58
N VAL A 72 -11.96 -1.89 -14.57
CA VAL A 72 -11.19 -2.53 -15.63
C VAL A 72 -9.95 -3.22 -15.07
N PHE A 73 -9.21 -2.56 -14.18
CA PHE A 73 -8.03 -3.11 -13.54
C PHE A 73 -8.35 -4.35 -12.70
N GLY A 74 -9.36 -4.26 -11.84
CA GLY A 74 -9.80 -5.39 -11.00
C GLY A 74 -10.34 -6.55 -11.82
N ALA A 75 -11.12 -6.29 -12.87
CA ALA A 75 -11.60 -7.33 -13.78
C ALA A 75 -10.45 -7.98 -14.55
N THR A 76 -9.49 -7.18 -15.03
CA THR A 76 -8.30 -7.69 -15.71
C THR A 76 -7.50 -8.60 -14.79
N LEU A 77 -7.28 -8.18 -13.54
CA LEU A 77 -6.57 -8.98 -12.56
C LEU A 77 -7.30 -10.31 -12.28
N PHE A 78 -8.62 -10.27 -12.11
CA PHE A 78 -9.45 -11.45 -11.87
C PHE A 78 -9.46 -12.44 -13.05
N PHE A 79 -9.66 -11.97 -14.28
CA PHE A 79 -9.72 -12.84 -15.46
C PHE A 79 -8.32 -13.31 -15.90
N ALA A 80 -7.30 -12.46 -15.80
CA ALA A 80 -5.92 -12.84 -16.08
C ALA A 80 -5.47 -13.92 -15.10
N ALA A 81 -5.76 -13.76 -13.81
CA ALA A 81 -5.33 -14.71 -12.79
C ALA A 81 -5.78 -16.16 -13.05
N GLN A 82 -6.96 -16.34 -13.64
CA GLN A 82 -7.52 -17.65 -14.01
C GLN A 82 -6.89 -18.24 -15.28
N LYS A 83 -6.43 -17.40 -16.20
CA LYS A 83 -5.86 -17.83 -17.49
C LYS A 83 -4.35 -18.00 -17.45
N THR A 84 -3.68 -17.38 -16.49
CA THR A 84 -2.22 -17.36 -16.41
C THR A 84 -1.67 -18.43 -15.46
N GLY A 85 -0.47 -18.93 -15.77
CA GLY A 85 0.19 -19.92 -14.95
C GLY A 85 0.65 -19.39 -13.57
N PRO A 86 0.98 -20.29 -12.62
CA PRO A 86 1.40 -19.91 -11.27
C PRO A 86 2.60 -18.96 -11.20
N ALA A 87 3.54 -19.07 -12.14
CA ALA A 87 4.73 -18.22 -12.23
C ALA A 87 4.36 -16.76 -12.53
N MET A 88 3.46 -16.53 -13.50
CA MET A 88 3.03 -15.18 -13.87
C MET A 88 2.18 -14.56 -12.77
N ASN A 89 1.27 -15.34 -12.17
CA ASN A 89 0.48 -14.91 -11.02
C ASN A 89 1.38 -14.52 -9.82
N ARG A 90 2.44 -15.27 -9.56
CA ARG A 90 3.44 -14.95 -8.55
C ARG A 90 4.17 -13.65 -8.88
N GLY A 91 4.58 -13.45 -10.13
CA GLY A 91 5.20 -12.21 -10.60
C GLY A 91 4.30 -10.99 -10.39
N VAL A 92 3.01 -11.10 -10.68
CA VAL A 92 2.04 -10.03 -10.43
C VAL A 92 1.94 -9.68 -8.94
N LEU A 93 1.82 -10.68 -8.06
CA LEU A 93 1.81 -10.44 -6.60
C LEU A 93 3.10 -9.78 -6.11
N PHE A 94 4.27 -10.18 -6.65
CA PHE A 94 5.53 -9.54 -6.32
C PHE A 94 5.56 -8.08 -6.71
N VAL A 95 5.14 -7.76 -7.93
CA VAL A 95 5.06 -6.37 -8.40
C VAL A 95 4.09 -5.58 -7.52
N LEU A 96 2.86 -6.07 -7.31
CA LEU A 96 1.87 -5.37 -6.48
C LEU A 96 2.36 -5.14 -5.04
N GLY A 97 2.90 -6.18 -4.40
CA GLY A 97 3.38 -6.10 -3.03
C GLY A 97 4.57 -5.16 -2.88
N LEU A 98 5.58 -5.29 -3.76
CA LEU A 98 6.76 -4.45 -3.71
C LEU A 98 6.45 -2.99 -4.08
N THR A 99 5.62 -2.76 -5.10
CA THR A 99 5.17 -1.42 -5.46
C THR A 99 4.45 -0.77 -4.29
N SER A 100 3.50 -1.45 -3.64
CA SER A 100 2.81 -0.92 -2.45
C SER A 100 3.78 -0.56 -1.31
N ALA A 101 4.75 -1.45 -1.02
CA ALA A 101 5.73 -1.22 0.04
C ALA A 101 6.66 -0.03 -0.25
N LEU A 102 7.16 0.07 -1.49
CA LEU A 102 8.07 1.15 -1.89
C LEU A 102 7.35 2.48 -2.08
N TYR A 103 6.07 2.47 -2.49
CA TYR A 103 5.29 3.70 -2.60
C TYR A 103 5.11 4.40 -1.27
N ALA A 104 5.06 3.67 -0.14
CA ALA A 104 5.02 4.29 1.18
C ALA A 104 6.19 5.28 1.39
N ILE A 105 7.39 4.98 0.86
CA ILE A 105 8.55 5.89 0.92
C ILE A 105 8.29 7.15 0.10
N LEU A 106 7.75 6.99 -1.11
CA LEU A 106 7.45 8.11 -2.00
C LEU A 106 6.35 9.01 -1.42
N ASP A 107 5.33 8.42 -0.82
CA ASP A 107 4.23 9.14 -0.17
C ASP A 107 4.77 9.98 1.00
N ILE A 108 5.57 9.38 1.90
CA ILE A 108 6.16 10.12 3.02
C ILE A 108 7.09 11.22 2.52
N LYS A 109 7.89 10.96 1.47
CA LYS A 109 8.78 11.97 0.88
C LYS A 109 7.98 13.13 0.28
N GLY A 110 6.92 12.83 -0.45
CA GLY A 110 6.04 13.84 -1.06
C GLY A 110 5.28 14.68 -0.03
N ASP A 111 4.92 14.09 1.10
CA ASP A 111 4.05 14.73 2.11
C ASP A 111 4.83 15.40 3.24
N VAL A 112 6.08 14.99 3.50
CA VAL A 112 6.92 15.56 4.56
C VAL A 112 8.04 16.44 4.03
N LEU A 113 8.66 16.07 2.90
CA LEU A 113 9.83 16.79 2.38
C LEU A 113 9.47 17.76 1.26
N ASP A 114 8.64 17.32 0.30
CA ASP A 114 8.33 18.14 -0.87
C ASP A 114 7.24 19.19 -0.60
N ARG A 115 6.33 18.91 0.33
CA ARG A 115 5.17 19.76 0.66
C ARG A 115 4.99 19.91 2.18
N PRO A 116 6.00 20.40 2.92
CA PRO A 116 5.94 20.49 4.39
C PRO A 116 4.82 21.41 4.91
N GLU A 117 4.32 22.32 4.07
CA GLU A 117 3.17 23.19 4.34
C GLU A 117 1.81 22.51 4.17
N ALA A 118 1.75 21.37 3.49
CA ALA A 118 0.51 20.62 3.33
C ALA A 118 0.11 19.93 4.65
N LEU A 119 -1.21 19.83 4.88
CA LEU A 119 -1.74 19.09 6.02
C LEU A 119 -1.57 17.58 5.75
N SER A 120 -0.49 16.99 6.25
CA SER A 120 -0.19 15.56 6.15
C SER A 120 -0.38 14.85 7.50
N ASP A 121 -0.48 13.52 7.48
CA ASP A 121 -0.60 12.74 8.72
C ASP A 121 0.59 12.97 9.67
N ALA A 122 1.79 13.16 9.12
CA ALA A 122 3.00 13.52 9.89
C ALA A 122 2.84 14.88 10.58
N ARG A 123 2.20 15.85 9.91
CA ARG A 123 1.94 17.18 10.47
C ARG A 123 0.89 17.12 11.57
N MET A 124 -0.19 16.38 11.35
CA MET A 124 -1.22 16.17 12.36
C MET A 124 -0.67 15.44 13.60
N LEU A 125 0.24 14.48 13.43
CA LEU A 125 0.96 13.85 14.54
C LEU A 125 1.89 14.81 15.26
N ALA A 126 2.51 15.75 14.54
CA ALA A 126 3.35 16.77 15.15
C ALA A 126 2.53 17.68 16.06
N ASP A 127 1.34 18.08 15.62
CA ASP A 127 0.43 18.90 16.42
C ASP A 127 -0.09 18.14 17.66
N LEU A 128 -0.27 16.82 17.56
CA LEU A 128 -0.71 15.97 18.69
C LEU A 128 0.41 15.65 19.70
N THR A 129 1.64 15.43 19.23
CA THR A 129 2.75 14.92 20.06
C THR A 129 3.76 15.99 20.46
N GLY A 130 3.74 17.15 19.79
CA GLY A 130 4.77 18.19 19.90
C GLY A 130 6.10 17.85 19.23
N ILE A 131 6.21 16.67 18.60
CA ILE A 131 7.42 16.22 17.89
C ILE A 131 7.33 16.68 16.42
N PRO A 132 8.37 17.32 15.85
CA PRO A 132 8.30 17.83 14.47
C PRO A 132 7.95 16.75 13.44
N ALA A 133 7.12 17.11 12.44
CA ALA A 133 6.68 16.22 11.36
C ALA A 133 7.84 15.55 10.61
N LEU A 134 8.97 16.27 10.47
CA LEU A 134 10.19 15.75 9.86
C LEU A 134 10.74 14.52 10.61
N VAL A 135 10.66 14.50 11.95
CA VAL A 135 11.14 13.37 12.76
C VAL A 135 10.27 12.15 12.50
N TRP A 136 8.94 12.33 12.44
CA TRP A 136 8.00 11.26 12.08
C TRP A 136 8.24 10.74 10.66
N GLY A 137 8.43 11.63 9.69
CA GLY A 137 8.74 11.24 8.31
C GLY A 137 10.03 10.45 8.18
N ILE A 138 11.11 10.90 8.83
CA ILE A 138 12.39 10.16 8.85
C ILE A 138 12.22 8.78 9.51
N ALA A 139 11.50 8.71 10.62
CA ALA A 139 11.23 7.44 11.31
C ALA A 139 10.48 6.45 10.40
N TRP A 140 9.40 6.89 9.74
CA TRP A 140 8.61 6.03 8.85
C TRP A 140 9.36 5.63 7.58
N ILE A 141 10.11 6.54 6.96
CA ILE A 141 10.98 6.19 5.82
C ILE A 141 12.00 5.14 6.23
N SER A 142 12.61 5.29 7.42
CA SER A 142 13.60 4.33 7.92
C SER A 142 12.97 2.95 8.12
N ILE A 143 11.76 2.88 8.70
CA ILE A 143 10.99 1.64 8.83
C ILE A 143 10.68 1.04 7.45
N ALA A 144 10.20 1.85 6.51
CA ALA A 144 9.85 1.39 5.17
C ALA A 144 11.05 0.84 4.40
N ILE A 145 12.21 1.49 4.49
CA ILE A 145 13.46 1.01 3.88
C ILE A 145 13.90 -0.30 4.51
N ILE A 146 14.01 -0.37 5.85
CA ILE A 146 14.45 -1.58 6.56
C ILE A 146 13.53 -2.75 6.22
N TYR A 147 12.22 -2.53 6.26
CA TYR A 147 11.23 -3.57 5.95
C TYR A 147 11.31 -4.03 4.50
N SER A 148 11.43 -3.10 3.54
CA SER A 148 11.56 -3.43 2.12
C SER A 148 12.85 -4.19 1.83
N LEU A 149 13.97 -3.79 2.43
CA LEU A 149 15.25 -4.51 2.33
C LEU A 149 15.16 -5.91 2.92
N TRP A 150 14.50 -6.07 4.07
CA TRP A 150 14.28 -7.38 4.67
C TRP A 150 13.45 -8.31 3.77
N LEU A 151 12.38 -7.79 3.15
CA LEU A 151 11.57 -8.56 2.19
C LEU A 151 12.39 -9.02 0.98
N LEU A 152 13.19 -8.12 0.41
CA LEU A 152 14.05 -8.41 -0.75
C LEU A 152 15.18 -9.37 -0.40
N TYR A 153 15.83 -9.20 0.75
CA TYR A 153 16.88 -10.09 1.22
C TYR A 153 16.36 -11.52 1.39
N GLY A 154 15.19 -11.68 2.04
CA GLY A 154 14.58 -13.00 2.17
C GLY A 154 14.17 -13.62 0.83
N ALA A 155 13.79 -12.81 -0.17
CA ALA A 155 13.51 -13.31 -1.51
C ALA A 155 14.79 -13.75 -2.26
N TYR A 156 15.92 -13.10 -2.00
CA TYR A 156 17.22 -13.46 -2.57
C TYR A 156 17.76 -14.78 -2.00
N GLU A 157 17.65 -15.01 -0.68
CA GLU A 157 18.10 -16.27 -0.07
C GLU A 157 17.33 -17.51 -0.54
N GLU A 158 16.09 -17.33 -1.01
CA GLU A 158 15.22 -18.43 -1.46
C GLU A 158 15.32 -18.74 -2.96
N ALA A 159 16.04 -17.91 -3.73
CA ALA A 159 16.20 -18.02 -5.18
C ALA A 159 17.34 -18.98 -5.57
#